data_AF-A0A9E5SBN8-F1
#
_entry.id   AF-A0A9E5SBN8-F1
#
_cell.length_a   1.000
_cell.length_b   1.000
_cell.length_c   1.000
_cell.angle_alpha   90.00
_cell.angle_beta   90.00
_cell.angle_gamma   90.00
#
_symmetry.space_group_name_H-M   'P 1'
#
loop_
_entity.id
_entity.type
_entity.pdbx_description
1 polymer ?
#
loop_
_entity_poly.entity_id
_entity_poly.type
_entity_poly.pdbx_seq_one_letter_code
_entity_poly.pdbx_strand_id
1 'polypeptide(L)'
;MKWQGLISAYRSFLPVSDKTPVITLYEGQTILLPAPSLSEELNIELYLKFEGQNPTGSFKDRGMTVAVSKAVENGSKAVICASTGNTSASAAAYAARAGIRCVVLVPDGYVALGKLAQALIYGAEVVAIKGNFDAALQLVCKISQEYPITLVNSLNPHRIAGQKTAAFEICDQLGTAPDYLALPVGNAGNITAYWKGFKEYKAAGRIDHTPRMLGFQAAGAAPIVRGEVVPEPQTVATAIRIGNPASWEKAV
;
A
#
# COMPACT_ATOMS: atom_id res chain seq x y z
N MET A 1 19.84 -18.50 -0.52
CA MET A 1 19.66 -17.75 0.74
C MET A 1 18.15 -17.64 1.01
N LYS A 2 17.68 -17.80 2.25
CA LYS A 2 16.24 -17.75 2.59
C LYS A 2 15.76 -16.29 2.63
N TRP A 3 14.60 -15.98 2.07
CA TRP A 3 13.99 -14.64 2.11
C TRP A 3 13.79 -14.13 3.55
N GLN A 4 14.14 -12.87 3.81
CA GLN A 4 14.11 -12.24 5.14
C GLN A 4 13.26 -10.96 5.18
N GLY A 5 12.34 -10.78 4.22
CA GLY A 5 11.51 -9.59 4.11
C GLY A 5 12.14 -8.43 3.33
N LEU A 6 11.29 -7.46 2.98
CA LEU A 6 11.65 -6.38 2.05
C LEU A 6 12.71 -5.43 2.59
N ILE A 7 12.64 -5.12 3.89
CA ILE A 7 13.61 -4.20 4.50
C ILE A 7 15.01 -4.78 4.41
N SER A 8 15.16 -6.09 4.63
CA SER A 8 16.44 -6.79 4.52
C SER A 8 16.95 -6.81 3.07
N ALA A 9 16.06 -7.08 2.11
CA ALA A 9 16.42 -7.21 0.70
C ALA A 9 16.78 -5.86 0.03
N TYR A 10 16.04 -4.79 0.36
CA TYR A 10 16.14 -3.49 -0.31
C TYR A 10 16.57 -2.36 0.62
N ARG A 11 17.32 -2.69 1.69
CA ARG A 11 17.74 -1.75 2.75
C ARG A 11 18.31 -0.44 2.21
N SER A 12 19.20 -0.53 1.21
CA SER A 12 19.87 0.62 0.59
C SER A 12 18.93 1.58 -0.13
N PHE A 13 17.74 1.13 -0.51
CA PHE A 13 16.72 1.94 -1.17
C PHE A 13 15.64 2.42 -0.19
N LEU A 14 15.68 2.04 1.08
CA LEU A 14 14.64 2.34 2.05
C LEU A 14 15.14 3.36 3.09
N PRO A 15 14.23 4.19 3.65
CA PRO A 15 14.60 5.22 4.63
C PRO A 15 14.81 4.62 6.03
N VAL A 16 15.65 3.60 6.12
CA VAL A 16 15.96 2.83 7.34
C VAL A 16 17.43 3.01 7.71
N SER A 17 17.72 3.00 9.01
CA SER A 17 19.07 3.06 9.57
C SER A 17 19.47 1.69 10.12
N ASP A 18 20.72 1.53 10.55
CA ASP A 18 21.17 0.34 11.28
C ASP A 18 20.44 0.14 12.61
N LYS A 19 19.83 1.19 13.14
CA LYS A 19 19.01 1.16 14.36
C LYS A 19 17.55 0.82 14.09
N THR A 20 17.08 0.86 12.83
CA THR A 20 15.68 0.56 12.52
C THR A 20 15.38 -0.91 12.82
N PRO A 21 14.45 -1.21 13.74
CA PRO A 21 14.01 -2.58 14.00
C PRO A 21 13.29 -3.10 12.74
N VAL A 22 13.64 -4.31 12.29
CA VAL A 22 13.04 -4.90 11.10
C VAL A 22 11.80 -5.68 11.50
N ILE A 23 10.63 -5.05 11.40
CA ILE A 23 9.34 -5.70 11.64
C ILE A 23 8.85 -6.30 10.32
N THR A 24 9.13 -7.59 10.13
CA THR A 24 8.76 -8.33 8.92
C THR A 24 7.82 -9.50 9.22
N LEU A 25 6.95 -9.78 8.24
CA LEU A 25 6.18 -11.01 8.13
C LEU A 25 6.60 -11.82 6.90
N TYR A 26 7.83 -11.59 6.41
CA TYR A 26 8.38 -12.13 5.16
C TYR A 26 7.61 -11.70 3.91
N GLU A 27 7.03 -10.51 3.94
CA GLU A 27 6.37 -9.88 2.81
C GLU A 27 7.31 -9.62 1.62
N GLY A 28 6.74 -9.38 0.44
CA GLY A 28 7.49 -9.27 -0.80
C GLY A 28 7.89 -10.62 -1.39
N GLN A 29 8.82 -10.57 -2.35
CA GLN A 29 9.20 -11.70 -3.20
C GLN A 29 8.01 -12.46 -3.80
N THR A 30 6.94 -11.72 -4.13
CA THR A 30 5.74 -12.33 -4.69
C THR A 30 6.00 -12.82 -6.10
N ILE A 31 5.28 -13.87 -6.50
CA ILE A 31 5.45 -14.43 -7.84
C ILE A 31 5.10 -13.41 -8.93
N LEU A 32 5.89 -13.40 -10.00
CA LEU A 32 5.56 -12.77 -11.27
C LEU A 32 5.16 -13.89 -12.24
N LEU A 33 3.86 -14.05 -12.46
CA LEU A 33 3.31 -15.18 -13.23
C LEU A 33 3.24 -14.82 -14.71
N PRO A 34 3.86 -15.59 -15.62
CA PRO A 34 3.53 -15.48 -17.03
C PRO A 34 2.05 -15.88 -17.25
N ALA A 35 1.34 -15.16 -18.12
CA ALA A 35 -0.06 -15.40 -18.44
C ALA A 35 -0.22 -15.81 -19.92
N PRO A 36 0.19 -17.02 -20.32
CA PRO A 36 0.31 -17.41 -21.73
C PRO A 36 -1.02 -17.33 -22.50
N SER A 37 -2.14 -17.78 -21.92
CA SER A 37 -3.45 -17.72 -22.59
C SER A 37 -3.91 -16.29 -22.88
N LEU A 38 -3.72 -15.38 -21.91
CA LEU A 38 -4.03 -13.96 -22.10
C LEU A 38 -3.02 -13.27 -23.03
N SER A 39 -1.77 -13.73 -23.02
CA SER A 39 -0.72 -13.23 -23.90
C SER A 39 -1.05 -13.52 -25.37
N GLU A 40 -1.50 -14.75 -25.65
CA GLU A 40 -1.97 -15.17 -26.98
C GLU A 40 -3.22 -14.39 -27.42
N GLU A 41 -4.22 -14.26 -26.56
CA GLU A 41 -5.47 -13.55 -26.85
C GLU A 41 -5.24 -12.06 -27.17
N LEU A 42 -4.35 -11.40 -26.43
CA LEU A 42 -4.10 -9.96 -26.54
C LEU A 42 -2.92 -9.63 -27.48
N ASN A 43 -2.21 -10.65 -27.98
CA ASN A 43 -0.99 -10.51 -28.76
C ASN A 43 0.08 -9.61 -28.08
N ILE A 44 0.31 -9.84 -26.79
CA ILE A 44 1.33 -9.17 -25.95
C ILE A 44 1.97 -10.18 -25.01
N GLU A 45 3.18 -9.91 -24.52
CA GLU A 45 3.77 -10.72 -23.44
C GLU A 45 3.28 -10.22 -22.09
N LEU A 46 2.36 -10.97 -21.45
CA LEU A 46 1.71 -10.55 -20.21
C LEU A 46 2.24 -11.30 -18.99
N TYR A 47 2.59 -10.52 -17.96
CA TYR A 47 2.94 -11.02 -16.63
C TYR A 47 2.02 -10.44 -15.56
N LEU A 48 1.72 -11.25 -14.53
CA LEU A 48 0.88 -10.88 -13.39
C LEU A 48 1.70 -10.88 -12.11
N LYS A 49 1.96 -9.70 -11.54
CA LYS A 49 2.61 -9.58 -10.23
C LYS A 49 1.59 -9.89 -9.13
N PHE A 50 1.63 -11.10 -8.58
CA PHE A 50 0.57 -11.59 -7.71
C PHE A 50 0.75 -11.18 -6.24
N GLU A 51 0.36 -9.94 -5.95
CA GLU A 51 0.48 -9.31 -4.63
C GLU A 51 -0.44 -9.90 -3.55
N GLY A 52 -1.36 -10.79 -3.93
CA GLY A 52 -2.23 -11.54 -3.01
C GLY A 52 -1.49 -12.58 -2.17
N GLN A 53 -0.24 -12.93 -2.54
CA GLN A 53 0.62 -13.84 -1.76
C GLN A 53 1.28 -13.19 -0.53
N ASN A 54 1.17 -11.87 -0.39
CA ASN A 54 1.70 -11.20 0.80
C ASN A 54 0.96 -11.69 2.07
N PRO A 55 1.58 -11.58 3.26
CA PRO A 55 1.10 -12.17 4.51
C PRO A 55 -0.37 -11.87 4.87
N THR A 56 -0.86 -10.66 4.61
CA THR A 56 -2.26 -10.28 4.85
C THR A 56 -3.11 -10.23 3.58
N GLY A 57 -2.62 -10.82 2.48
CA GLY A 57 -3.35 -10.93 1.22
C GLY A 57 -3.32 -9.68 0.33
N SER A 58 -2.41 -8.72 0.57
CA SER A 58 -2.32 -7.54 -0.31
C SER A 58 -0.96 -6.84 -0.31
N PHE A 59 -0.72 -6.03 -1.35
CA PHE A 59 0.46 -5.16 -1.46
C PHE A 59 0.62 -4.14 -0.32
N LYS A 60 -0.39 -3.96 0.55
CA LYS A 60 -0.32 -2.99 1.65
C LYS A 60 0.82 -3.32 2.62
N ASP A 61 1.13 -4.60 2.75
CA ASP A 61 2.19 -5.17 3.59
C ASP A 61 3.55 -4.58 3.27
N ARG A 62 3.85 -4.36 1.99
CA ARG A 62 5.10 -3.72 1.54
C ARG A 62 5.32 -2.36 2.17
N GLY A 63 4.26 -1.56 2.25
CA GLY A 63 4.32 -0.25 2.89
C GLY A 63 4.26 -0.36 4.41
N MET A 64 3.53 -1.34 4.93
CA MET A 64 3.26 -1.45 6.36
C MET A 64 4.48 -1.91 7.16
N THR A 65 5.27 -2.84 6.62
CA THR A 65 6.55 -3.25 7.22
C THR A 65 7.45 -2.04 7.49
N VAL A 66 7.61 -1.15 6.51
CA VAL A 66 8.46 0.05 6.65
C VAL A 66 7.82 1.06 7.60
N ALA A 67 6.52 1.31 7.47
CA ALA A 67 5.82 2.28 8.31
C ALA A 67 5.84 1.89 9.80
N VAL A 68 5.58 0.62 10.12
CA VAL A 68 5.60 0.12 11.50
C VAL A 68 7.02 0.04 12.05
N SER A 69 7.99 -0.43 11.25
CA SER A 69 9.41 -0.44 11.65
C SER A 69 9.90 0.97 12.03
N LYS A 70 9.54 1.99 11.23
CA LYS A 70 9.86 3.39 11.51
C LYS A 70 9.06 3.96 12.68
N ALA A 71 7.80 3.55 12.85
CA ALA A 71 7.00 3.95 14.00
C ALA A 71 7.65 3.49 15.32
N VAL A 72 8.11 2.23 15.37
CA VAL A 72 8.82 1.66 16.53
C VAL A 72 10.16 2.34 16.73
N GLU A 73 10.95 2.57 15.67
CA GLU A 73 12.21 3.32 15.76
C GLU A 73 12.00 4.71 16.39
N ASN A 74 10.91 5.39 16.03
CA ASN A 74 10.56 6.71 16.53
C ASN A 74 9.85 6.67 17.91
N GLY A 75 9.74 5.50 18.55
CA GLY A 75 9.18 5.36 19.90
C GLY A 75 7.65 5.36 19.98
N SER A 76 6.94 5.20 18.86
CA SER A 76 5.47 5.10 18.85
C SER A 76 5.00 3.90 19.65
N LYS A 77 3.91 4.08 20.41
CA LYS A 77 3.28 3.01 21.20
C LYS A 77 2.03 2.43 20.54
N ALA A 78 1.56 3.10 19.50
CA ALA A 78 0.45 2.64 18.68
C ALA A 78 0.60 3.13 17.23
N VAL A 79 -0.07 2.43 16.33
CA VAL A 79 -0.37 2.91 14.98
C VAL A 79 -1.85 3.11 14.83
N ILE A 80 -2.22 4.05 13.95
CA ILE A 80 -3.62 4.40 13.71
C ILE A 80 -3.89 4.54 12.22
N CYS A 81 -5.05 4.04 11.78
CA CYS A 81 -5.52 4.28 10.42
C CYS A 81 -7.04 4.45 10.32
N ALA A 82 -7.45 5.21 9.30
CA ALA A 82 -8.84 5.25 8.84
C ALA A 82 -8.97 4.32 7.64
N SER A 83 -9.46 3.09 7.83
CA SER A 83 -9.73 2.13 6.76
C SER A 83 -10.53 0.93 7.27
N THR A 84 -11.47 0.44 6.48
CA THR A 84 -12.25 -0.77 6.78
C THR A 84 -11.75 -2.02 6.04
N GLY A 85 -10.61 -1.97 5.33
CA GLY A 85 -10.15 -3.05 4.46
C GLY A 85 -8.66 -3.35 4.55
N ASN A 86 -8.02 -3.64 3.42
CA ASN A 86 -6.64 -4.17 3.37
C ASN A 86 -5.60 -3.36 4.17
N THR A 87 -5.77 -2.04 4.29
CA THR A 87 -4.84 -1.21 5.09
C THR A 87 -4.96 -1.51 6.58
N SER A 88 -6.17 -1.67 7.13
CA SER A 88 -6.35 -1.97 8.55
C SER A 88 -5.94 -3.40 8.89
N ALA A 89 -6.21 -4.37 8.01
CA ALA A 89 -5.73 -5.74 8.17
C ALA A 89 -4.19 -5.79 8.24
N SER A 90 -3.52 -5.13 7.30
CA SER A 90 -2.05 -5.02 7.27
C SER A 90 -1.53 -4.29 8.52
N ALA A 91 -2.11 -3.13 8.87
CA ALA A 91 -1.69 -2.35 10.04
C ALA A 91 -1.78 -3.19 11.33
N ALA A 92 -2.88 -3.91 11.52
CA ALA A 92 -3.10 -4.76 12.68
C ALA A 92 -2.08 -5.89 12.76
N ALA A 93 -1.82 -6.60 11.66
CA ALA A 93 -0.86 -7.70 11.63
C ALA A 93 0.57 -7.26 11.99
N TYR A 94 1.03 -6.15 11.39
CA TYR A 94 2.38 -5.63 11.66
C TYR A 94 2.49 -5.00 13.06
N ALA A 95 1.44 -4.34 13.55
CA ALA A 95 1.40 -3.82 14.92
C ALA A 95 1.48 -4.96 15.95
N ALA A 96 0.72 -6.03 15.75
CA ALA A 96 0.77 -7.23 16.58
C ALA A 96 2.17 -7.85 16.56
N ARG A 97 2.80 -7.96 15.37
CA ARG A 97 4.18 -8.45 15.24
C ARG A 97 5.20 -7.55 15.95
N ALA A 98 4.96 -6.24 15.97
CA ALA A 98 5.81 -5.26 16.63
C ALA A 98 5.56 -5.12 18.15
N GLY A 99 4.50 -5.72 18.68
CA GLY A 99 4.11 -5.56 20.09
C GLY A 99 3.59 -4.16 20.43
N ILE A 100 2.98 -3.46 19.47
CA ILE A 100 2.35 -2.14 19.68
C ILE A 100 0.85 -2.19 19.38
N ARG A 101 0.10 -1.21 19.88
CA ARG A 101 -1.36 -1.16 19.66
C ARG A 101 -1.69 -0.77 18.22
N CYS A 102 -2.80 -1.27 17.70
CA CYS A 102 -3.36 -0.84 16.41
C CYS A 102 -4.76 -0.28 16.61
N VAL A 103 -4.98 0.98 16.25
CA VAL A 103 -6.28 1.63 16.31
C VAL A 103 -6.83 1.82 14.90
N VAL A 104 -8.08 1.42 14.68
CA VAL A 104 -8.76 1.54 13.38
C VAL A 104 -9.99 2.40 13.56
N LEU A 105 -9.98 3.60 13.00
CA LEU A 105 -11.16 4.47 12.99
C LEU A 105 -12.05 4.12 11.80
N VAL A 106 -13.34 3.95 12.08
CA VAL A 106 -14.36 3.63 11.08
C VAL A 106 -15.60 4.51 11.28
N PRO A 107 -16.25 4.99 10.20
CA PRO A 107 -17.51 5.71 10.33
C PRO A 107 -18.62 4.78 10.82
N ASP A 108 -19.45 5.28 11.75
CA ASP A 108 -20.58 4.56 12.34
C ASP A 108 -21.60 4.13 11.27
N GLY A 109 -22.14 2.91 11.39
CA GLY A 109 -23.14 2.37 10.45
C GLY A 109 -22.63 1.87 9.08
N TYR A 110 -21.36 2.09 8.71
CA TYR A 110 -20.85 1.80 7.35
C TYR A 110 -19.85 0.63 7.25
N VAL A 111 -19.84 -0.29 8.22
CA VAL A 111 -18.79 -1.31 8.29
C VAL A 111 -19.31 -2.73 8.17
N ALA A 112 -19.01 -3.35 7.03
CA ALA A 112 -19.19 -4.79 6.86
C ALA A 112 -18.18 -5.54 7.75
N LEU A 113 -18.68 -6.28 8.75
CA LEU A 113 -17.87 -7.03 9.71
C LEU A 113 -16.84 -7.94 9.03
N GLY A 114 -17.21 -8.56 7.90
CA GLY A 114 -16.32 -9.41 7.11
C GLY A 114 -15.05 -8.71 6.61
N LYS A 115 -15.09 -7.38 6.38
CA LYS A 115 -13.90 -6.61 5.96
C LYS A 115 -12.98 -6.28 7.14
N LEU A 116 -13.53 -6.16 8.34
CA LEU A 116 -12.77 -5.94 9.57
C LEU A 116 -12.29 -7.22 10.24
N ALA A 117 -12.82 -8.39 9.86
CA ALA A 117 -12.53 -9.65 10.52
C ALA A 117 -11.02 -9.91 10.70
N GLN A 118 -10.22 -9.70 9.66
CA GLN A 118 -8.76 -9.83 9.76
C GLN A 118 -8.15 -8.85 10.78
N ALA A 119 -8.54 -7.57 10.73
CA ALA A 119 -8.01 -6.57 11.66
C ALA A 119 -8.35 -6.91 13.12
N LEU A 120 -9.59 -7.35 13.38
CA LEU A 120 -10.05 -7.77 14.71
C LEU A 120 -9.29 -9.01 15.21
N ILE A 121 -9.10 -10.03 14.35
CA ILE A 121 -8.34 -11.24 14.70
C ILE A 121 -6.88 -10.91 15.05
N TYR A 122 -6.28 -9.95 14.35
CA TYR A 122 -4.94 -9.44 14.68
C TYR A 122 -4.90 -8.52 15.91
N GLY A 123 -6.03 -8.28 16.58
CA GLY A 123 -6.10 -7.51 17.82
C GLY A 123 -6.23 -5.99 17.64
N ALA A 124 -6.73 -5.53 16.49
CA ALA A 124 -6.99 -4.10 16.30
C ALA A 124 -8.14 -3.61 17.19
N GLU A 125 -7.95 -2.44 17.79
CA GLU A 125 -8.98 -1.69 18.48
C GLU A 125 -9.77 -0.87 17.46
N VAL A 126 -10.98 -1.34 17.14
CA VAL A 126 -11.87 -0.65 16.20
C VAL A 126 -12.71 0.37 16.94
N VAL A 127 -12.59 1.63 16.57
CA VAL A 127 -13.36 2.73 17.14
C VAL A 127 -14.30 3.28 16.07
N ALA A 128 -15.59 3.06 16.27
CA ALA A 128 -16.63 3.68 15.45
C ALA A 128 -16.77 5.16 15.82
N ILE A 129 -16.79 6.04 14.82
CA ILE A 129 -16.95 7.48 15.01
C ILE A 129 -18.21 7.99 14.32
N LYS A 130 -18.85 8.99 14.92
CA LYS A 130 -19.93 9.72 14.27
C LYS A 130 -19.33 10.63 13.20
N GLY A 131 -19.56 10.31 11.92
CA GLY A 131 -19.03 11.07 10.78
C GLY A 131 -18.76 10.21 9.56
N ASN A 132 -18.13 10.78 8.54
CA ASN A 132 -17.72 10.10 7.30
C ASN A 132 -16.22 9.75 7.32
N PHE A 133 -15.71 9.21 6.21
CA PHE A 133 -14.29 8.87 6.07
C PHE A 133 -13.35 10.08 6.25
N ASP A 134 -13.74 11.25 5.74
CA ASP A 134 -12.91 12.46 5.83
C ASP A 134 -12.82 12.96 7.29
N ALA A 135 -13.92 12.92 8.03
CA ALA A 135 -13.93 13.20 9.47
C ALA A 135 -13.03 12.22 10.24
N ALA A 136 -13.04 10.93 9.85
CA ALA A 136 -12.14 9.95 10.43
C ALA A 136 -10.68 10.30 10.15
N LEU A 137 -10.35 10.62 8.90
CA LEU A 137 -8.98 10.96 8.50
C LEU A 137 -8.48 12.22 9.23
N GLN A 138 -9.31 13.26 9.34
CA GLN A 138 -8.99 14.48 10.09
C GLN A 138 -8.70 14.18 11.57
N LEU A 139 -9.54 13.34 12.21
CA LEU A 139 -9.36 12.95 13.60
C LEU A 139 -8.06 12.15 13.79
N VAL A 140 -7.76 11.21 12.88
CA VAL A 140 -6.49 10.46 12.94
C VAL A 140 -5.30 11.40 12.82
N CYS A 141 -5.32 12.35 11.88
CA CYS A 141 -4.25 13.33 11.71
C CYS A 141 -4.01 14.12 12.99
N LYS A 142 -5.08 14.63 13.62
CA LYS A 142 -4.99 15.36 14.89
C LYS A 142 -4.40 14.50 16.01
N ILE A 143 -4.90 13.28 16.20
CA ILE A 143 -4.40 12.34 17.22
C ILE A 143 -2.90 12.07 17.01
N SER A 144 -2.47 11.88 15.76
CA SER A 144 -1.05 11.60 15.45
C SER A 144 -0.10 12.78 15.68
N GLN A 145 -0.62 14.00 15.78
CA GLN A 145 0.17 15.20 16.11
C GLN A 145 0.29 15.43 17.62
N GLU A 146 -0.71 14.99 18.40
CA GLU A 146 -0.80 15.23 19.84
C GLU A 146 -0.28 14.06 20.69
N TYR A 147 -0.27 12.84 20.16
CA TYR A 147 0.08 11.62 20.91
C TYR A 147 1.17 10.82 20.18
N PRO A 148 1.93 9.94 20.89
CA PRO A 148 2.95 9.07 20.29
C PRO A 148 2.33 7.90 19.49
N ILE A 149 1.49 8.24 18.51
CA ILE A 149 0.71 7.35 17.67
C ILE A 149 1.01 7.69 16.21
N THR A 150 1.53 6.74 15.46
CA THR A 150 1.87 6.96 14.04
C THR A 150 0.67 6.72 13.13
N LEU A 151 0.32 7.71 12.31
CA LEU A 151 -0.63 7.55 11.20
C LEU A 151 -0.03 6.64 10.11
N VAL A 152 -0.73 5.56 9.76
CA VAL A 152 -0.28 4.59 8.73
C VAL A 152 -1.20 4.51 7.50
N ASN A 153 -1.97 5.57 7.22
CA ASN A 153 -2.67 5.72 5.94
C ASN A 153 -1.69 5.95 4.77
N SER A 154 -2.22 6.06 3.55
CA SER A 154 -1.45 6.32 2.32
C SER A 154 -0.65 7.63 2.31
N LEU A 155 -0.99 8.59 3.18
CA LEU A 155 -0.24 9.85 3.33
C LEU A 155 1.15 9.63 3.96
N ASN A 156 1.36 8.51 4.67
CA ASN A 156 2.63 8.22 5.32
C ASN A 156 3.72 7.91 4.26
N PRO A 157 4.82 8.67 4.20
CA PRO A 157 5.86 8.49 3.18
C PRO A 157 6.55 7.14 3.26
N HIS A 158 6.63 6.52 4.44
CA HIS A 158 7.20 5.18 4.62
C HIS A 158 6.36 4.11 3.91
N ARG A 159 5.04 4.33 3.80
CA ARG A 159 4.19 3.41 3.04
C ARG A 159 4.52 3.43 1.55
N ILE A 160 4.77 4.60 0.97
CA ILE A 160 5.21 4.73 -0.43
C ILE A 160 6.61 4.15 -0.61
N ALA A 161 7.52 4.44 0.33
CA ALA A 161 8.88 3.91 0.31
C ALA A 161 8.92 2.38 0.31
N GLY A 162 8.07 1.72 1.10
CA GLY A 162 7.96 0.27 1.10
C GLY A 162 7.28 -0.28 -0.17
N GLN A 163 6.19 0.33 -0.62
CA GLN A 163 5.46 -0.13 -1.82
C GLN A 163 6.28 -0.07 -3.11
N LYS A 164 7.23 0.86 -3.23
CA LYS A 164 8.06 0.98 -4.46
C LYS A 164 8.91 -0.25 -4.73
N THR A 165 9.18 -1.06 -3.70
CA THR A 165 9.93 -2.32 -3.82
C THR A 165 9.30 -3.33 -4.76
N ALA A 166 7.99 -3.24 -5.02
CA ALA A 166 7.35 -4.09 -6.00
C ALA A 166 7.89 -3.84 -7.42
N ALA A 167 8.24 -2.60 -7.77
CA ALA A 167 8.87 -2.28 -9.04
C ALA A 167 10.30 -2.85 -9.13
N PHE A 168 11.04 -2.83 -8.02
CA PHE A 168 12.37 -3.45 -7.94
C PHE A 168 12.29 -4.95 -8.21
N GLU A 169 11.37 -5.65 -7.55
CA GLU A 169 11.17 -7.08 -7.76
C GLU A 169 10.80 -7.41 -9.20
N ILE A 170 9.92 -6.63 -9.84
CA ILE A 170 9.56 -6.85 -11.25
C ILE A 170 10.82 -6.76 -12.13
N CYS A 171 11.66 -5.74 -11.91
CA CYS A 171 12.89 -5.59 -12.67
C CYS A 171 13.88 -6.73 -12.40
N ASP A 172 14.03 -7.13 -11.14
CA ASP A 172 14.92 -8.23 -10.74
C ASP A 172 14.45 -9.57 -11.34
N GLN A 173 13.13 -9.77 -11.47
CA GLN A 173 12.52 -11.00 -11.99
C GLN A 173 12.53 -11.07 -13.52
N LEU A 174 12.33 -9.95 -14.22
CA LEU A 174 12.38 -9.88 -15.69
C LEU A 174 13.80 -9.66 -16.24
N GLY A 175 14.74 -9.22 -15.40
CA GLY A 175 16.06 -8.75 -15.82
C GLY A 175 16.06 -7.36 -16.47
N THR A 176 14.89 -6.76 -16.66
CA THR A 176 14.68 -5.41 -17.23
C THR A 176 13.36 -4.82 -16.74
N ALA A 177 13.09 -3.55 -17.02
CA ALA A 177 11.76 -3.00 -16.85
C ALA A 177 10.81 -3.48 -17.96
N PRO A 178 9.50 -3.65 -17.70
CA PRO A 178 8.53 -3.88 -18.76
C PRO A 178 8.30 -2.60 -19.56
N ASP A 179 7.76 -2.72 -20.78
CA ASP A 179 7.36 -1.56 -21.58
C ASP A 179 6.19 -0.78 -20.93
N TYR A 180 5.26 -1.52 -20.32
CA TYR A 180 4.07 -1.00 -19.67
C TYR A 180 3.89 -1.62 -18.30
N LEU A 181 3.49 -0.82 -17.31
CA LEU A 181 2.98 -1.32 -16.03
C LEU A 181 1.52 -0.90 -15.85
N ALA A 182 0.61 -1.88 -15.90
CA ALA A 182 -0.80 -1.70 -15.63
C ALA A 182 -1.15 -2.02 -14.16
N LEU A 183 -1.90 -1.13 -13.49
CA LEU A 183 -2.37 -1.37 -12.13
C LEU A 183 -3.65 -0.59 -11.76
N PRO A 184 -4.45 -1.09 -10.80
CA PRO A 184 -5.62 -0.38 -10.31
C PRO A 184 -5.25 0.87 -9.49
N VAL A 185 -6.06 1.92 -9.62
CA VAL A 185 -5.90 3.21 -8.97
C VAL A 185 -7.12 3.54 -8.10
N GLY A 186 -6.93 3.47 -6.78
CA GLY A 186 -7.87 4.02 -5.79
C GLY A 186 -7.33 5.36 -5.27
N ASN A 187 -6.65 5.32 -4.12
CA ASN A 187 -6.00 6.49 -3.51
C ASN A 187 -4.70 6.96 -4.19
N ALA A 188 -4.37 6.40 -5.36
CA ALA A 188 -3.20 6.74 -6.18
C ALA A 188 -1.79 6.56 -5.56
N GLY A 189 -1.69 6.12 -4.30
CA GLY A 189 -0.39 5.87 -3.66
C GLY A 189 0.42 4.74 -4.31
N ASN A 190 -0.23 3.69 -4.82
CA ASN A 190 0.51 2.54 -5.38
C ASN A 190 1.17 2.89 -6.73
N ILE A 191 0.45 3.53 -7.65
CA ILE A 191 1.01 3.98 -8.93
C ILE A 191 2.17 4.97 -8.72
N THR A 192 2.01 5.88 -7.75
CA THR A 192 3.09 6.79 -7.31
C THR A 192 4.32 6.01 -6.82
N ALA A 193 4.11 4.96 -6.01
CA ALA A 193 5.18 4.15 -5.46
C ALA A 193 5.92 3.35 -6.55
N TYR A 194 5.20 2.68 -7.46
CA TYR A 194 5.83 1.96 -8.56
C TYR A 194 6.63 2.88 -9.47
N TRP A 195 6.06 4.04 -9.86
CA TRP A 195 6.78 5.02 -10.67
C TRP A 195 8.06 5.51 -9.98
N LYS A 196 8.00 5.77 -8.66
CA LYS A 196 9.18 6.10 -7.87
C LYS A 196 10.21 4.98 -7.89
N GLY A 197 9.78 3.72 -7.78
CA GLY A 197 10.66 2.55 -7.83
C GLY A 197 11.38 2.43 -9.17
N PHE A 198 10.67 2.49 -10.30
CA PHE A 198 11.31 2.45 -11.62
C PHE A 198 12.30 3.60 -11.83
N LYS A 199 11.95 4.83 -11.43
CA LYS A 199 12.89 5.95 -11.52
C LYS A 199 14.15 5.75 -10.69
N GLU A 200 14.03 5.20 -9.49
CA GLU A 200 15.19 4.94 -8.63
C GLU A 200 16.07 3.81 -9.17
N TYR A 201 15.48 2.74 -9.70
CA TYR A 201 16.25 1.66 -10.34
C TYR A 201 16.97 2.15 -11.60
N LYS A 202 16.32 3.00 -12.41
CA LYS A 202 16.97 3.65 -13.55
C LYS A 202 18.12 4.56 -13.11
N ALA A 203 17.90 5.40 -12.10
CA ALA A 203 18.94 6.27 -11.55
C ALA A 203 20.13 5.50 -10.96
N ALA A 204 19.89 4.29 -10.44
CA ALA A 204 20.91 3.38 -9.94
C ALA A 204 21.57 2.52 -11.04
N GLY A 205 21.23 2.71 -12.31
CA GLY A 205 21.77 1.94 -13.44
C GLY A 205 21.34 0.46 -13.46
N ARG A 206 20.24 0.10 -12.78
CA ARG A 206 19.71 -1.28 -12.74
C ARG A 206 18.86 -1.63 -13.95
N ILE A 207 18.32 -0.63 -14.62
CA ILE A 207 17.51 -0.71 -15.84
C ILE A 207 17.85 0.49 -16.73
N ASP A 208 17.64 0.37 -18.03
CA ASP A 208 17.95 1.39 -19.04
C ASP A 208 16.77 2.33 -19.35
N HIS A 209 15.54 1.86 -19.19
CA HIS A 209 14.31 2.61 -19.42
C HIS A 209 13.33 2.51 -18.24
N THR A 210 12.24 3.25 -18.32
CA THR A 210 11.13 3.15 -17.36
C THR A 210 9.84 2.83 -18.11
N PRO A 211 8.93 2.03 -17.52
CA PRO A 211 7.67 1.68 -18.17
C PRO A 211 6.78 2.91 -18.34
N ARG A 212 5.87 2.82 -19.31
CA ARG A 212 4.66 3.65 -19.33
C ARG A 212 3.70 3.15 -18.24
N MET A 213 3.31 4.04 -17.33
CA MET A 213 2.42 3.72 -16.21
C MET A 213 0.96 3.81 -16.66
N LEU A 214 0.21 2.71 -16.57
CA LEU A 214 -1.20 2.64 -16.93
C LEU A 214 -2.07 2.46 -15.68
N GLY A 215 -2.72 3.54 -15.25
CA GLY A 215 -3.60 3.54 -14.08
C GLY A 215 -5.08 3.36 -14.44
N PHE A 216 -5.77 2.43 -13.79
CA PHE A 216 -7.18 2.13 -14.07
C PHE A 216 -8.07 2.40 -12.86
N GLN A 217 -9.11 3.22 -13.05
CA GLN A 217 -10.16 3.49 -12.05
C GLN A 217 -11.49 2.86 -12.47
N ALA A 218 -12.36 2.56 -11.50
CA ALA A 218 -13.73 2.13 -11.80
C ALA A 218 -14.56 3.31 -12.33
N ALA A 219 -15.41 3.11 -13.34
CA ALA A 219 -16.15 4.18 -14.02
C ALA A 219 -16.97 5.09 -13.08
N GLY A 220 -17.58 4.53 -12.03
CA GLY A 220 -18.31 5.28 -10.99
C GLY A 220 -17.46 5.88 -9.88
N ALA A 221 -16.14 5.70 -9.93
CA ALA A 221 -15.17 6.19 -8.95
C ALA A 221 -13.85 6.58 -9.66
N ALA A 222 -13.96 7.37 -10.74
CA ALA A 222 -12.84 7.73 -11.62
C ALA A 222 -12.50 9.24 -11.59
N PRO A 223 -12.21 9.83 -10.42
CA PRO A 223 -11.96 11.27 -10.30
C PRO A 223 -10.75 11.76 -11.12
N ILE A 224 -9.65 10.98 -11.19
CA ILE A 224 -8.46 11.38 -11.95
C ILE A 224 -8.76 11.42 -13.45
N VAL A 225 -9.51 10.43 -13.95
CA VAL A 225 -9.93 10.39 -15.37
C VAL A 225 -10.85 11.55 -15.70
N ARG A 226 -11.74 11.95 -14.78
CA ARG A 226 -12.69 13.05 -14.97
C ARG A 226 -12.08 14.43 -14.75
N GLY A 227 -10.95 14.52 -14.04
CA GLY A 227 -10.35 15.80 -13.65
C GLY A 227 -11.08 16.50 -12.49
N GLU A 228 -12.01 15.83 -11.80
CA GLU A 228 -12.83 16.41 -10.73
C GLU A 228 -13.16 15.39 -9.62
N VAL A 229 -13.38 15.89 -8.40
CA VAL A 229 -13.78 15.05 -7.26
C VAL A 229 -15.12 14.38 -7.55
N VAL A 230 -15.25 13.09 -7.22
CA VAL A 230 -16.50 12.34 -7.29
C VAL A 230 -17.05 12.21 -5.86
N PRO A 231 -18.06 12.99 -5.43
CA PRO A 231 -18.50 13.01 -4.03
C PRO A 231 -19.08 11.67 -3.56
N GLU A 232 -19.78 10.96 -4.44
CA GLU A 232 -20.43 9.68 -4.14
C GLU A 232 -19.90 8.56 -5.05
N PRO A 233 -18.66 8.09 -4.83
CA PRO A 233 -18.08 7.07 -5.68
C PRO A 233 -18.86 5.75 -5.58
N GLN A 234 -19.08 5.06 -6.70
CA GLN A 234 -19.79 3.77 -6.76
C GLN A 234 -19.00 2.73 -7.56
N THR A 235 -18.82 1.55 -6.96
CA THR A 235 -18.28 0.36 -7.64
C THR A 235 -18.36 -0.87 -6.73
N VAL A 236 -18.50 -2.05 -7.33
CA VAL A 236 -18.33 -3.35 -6.64
C VAL A 236 -16.88 -3.56 -6.17
N ALA A 237 -15.90 -2.95 -6.84
CA ALA A 237 -14.49 -3.01 -6.51
C ALA A 237 -14.15 -2.10 -5.33
N THR A 238 -14.61 -2.47 -4.13
CA THR A 238 -14.59 -1.58 -2.96
C THR A 238 -13.21 -1.08 -2.54
N ALA A 239 -12.13 -1.78 -2.91
CA ALA A 239 -10.75 -1.35 -2.66
C ALA A 239 -10.33 -0.08 -3.45
N ILE A 240 -11.03 0.22 -4.55
CA ILE A 240 -10.80 1.41 -5.40
C ILE A 240 -12.03 2.33 -5.47
N ARG A 241 -13.00 2.17 -4.56
CA ARG A 241 -14.16 3.07 -4.42
C ARG A 241 -13.72 4.37 -3.74
N ILE A 242 -12.96 5.21 -4.44
CA ILE A 242 -12.35 6.44 -3.93
C ILE A 242 -12.72 7.60 -4.86
N GLY A 243 -13.34 8.64 -4.28
CA GLY A 243 -13.81 9.83 -5.00
C GLY A 243 -12.87 11.03 -4.96
N ASN A 244 -11.92 11.04 -4.03
CA ASN A 244 -10.91 12.09 -3.88
C ASN A 244 -9.55 11.46 -3.48
N PRO A 245 -8.68 11.09 -4.45
CA PRO A 245 -7.45 10.39 -4.17
C PRO A 245 -6.44 11.24 -3.39
N ALA A 246 -5.99 10.73 -2.23
CA ALA A 246 -5.01 11.42 -1.38
C ALA A 246 -3.63 11.64 -2.03
N SER A 247 -3.34 11.00 -3.15
CA SER A 247 -2.09 11.16 -3.91
C SER A 247 -2.33 11.58 -5.37
N TRP A 248 -3.41 12.33 -5.62
CA TRP A 248 -3.80 12.77 -6.96
C TRP A 248 -2.65 13.43 -7.71
N GLU A 249 -2.12 14.56 -7.22
CA GLU A 249 -1.09 15.35 -7.90
C GLU A 249 0.20 14.57 -8.21
N LYS A 250 0.48 13.51 -7.45
CA LYS A 250 1.69 12.68 -7.64
C LYS A 250 1.51 11.61 -8.71
N ALA A 251 0.27 11.36 -9.14
CA ALA A 251 -0.10 10.28 -10.05
C ALA A 251 -0.44 10.75 -11.46
N VAL A 252 -0.62 12.06 -11.67
CA VAL A 252 -0.77 12.70 -12.98
C VAL A 252 0.53 13.37 -13.42
#